data_AF-A0A1X0NTC4-F1
#
_entry.id   AF-A0A1X0NTC4-F1
#
_cell.length_a   1.000
_cell.length_b   1.000
_cell.length_c   1.000
_cell.angle_alpha   90.00
_cell.angle_beta   90.00
_cell.angle_gamma   90.00
#
_symmetry.space_group_name_H-M   'P 1'
#
loop_
_entity.id
_entity.type
_entity.pdbx_description
1 polymer ?
#
loop_
_entity_poly.entity_id
_entity_poly.type
_entity_poly.pdbx_seq_one_letter_code
_entity_poly.pdbx_strand_id
1 'polypeptide(L)'
;MSEQFLNSLKARRSIYALGNKLPLPEEKVTELIKVAVRESPSSFNSQSSRVLLLYGEHHKKLWEIVKDAAKAVLSAPAFAATEQKVNKSFLPGAGTVLFY
;
A
#
# COMPACT_ATOMS: atom_id res chain seq x y z
N MET A 1 -25.10 -5.16 13.02
CA MET A 1 -24.33 -4.77 11.81
C MET A 1 -23.44 -3.55 12.05
N SER A 2 -23.98 -2.42 12.55
CA SER A 2 -23.17 -1.22 12.87
C SER A 2 -22.03 -1.49 13.86
N GLU A 3 -22.29 -2.25 14.93
CA GLU A 3 -21.26 -2.58 15.92
C GLU A 3 -20.09 -3.39 15.37
N GLN A 4 -20.36 -4.38 14.51
CA GLN A 4 -19.31 -5.21 13.92
C GLN A 4 -18.39 -4.41 12.99
N PHE A 5 -18.97 -3.48 12.23
CA PHE A 5 -18.20 -2.55 11.40
C PHE A 5 -17.33 -1.62 12.26
N LEU A 6 -17.92 -0.98 13.29
CA LEU A 6 -17.19 -0.08 14.18
C LEU A 6 -16.06 -0.80 14.94
N ASN A 7 -16.27 -2.05 15.36
CA ASN A 7 -15.24 -2.85 16.01
C ASN A 7 -14.08 -3.17 15.06
N SER A 8 -14.36 -3.45 13.79
CA SER A 8 -13.33 -3.67 12.77
C SER A 8 -12.47 -2.42 12.54
N LEU A 9 -13.10 -1.24 12.50
CA LEU A 9 -12.39 0.04 12.38
C LEU A 9 -11.49 0.32 13.58
N LYS A 10 -11.95 0.02 14.81
CA LYS A 10 -11.15 0.17 16.05
C LYS A 10 -9.96 -0.79 16.09
N ALA A 11 -10.13 -2.01 15.57
CA ALA A 11 -9.08 -3.02 15.55
C ALA A 11 -7.97 -2.73 14.53
N ARG A 12 -8.28 -2.00 13.45
CA ARG A 12 -7.31 -1.70 12.38
C ARG A 12 -6.11 -0.91 12.90
N ARG A 13 -4.90 -1.44 12.66
CA ARG A 13 -3.62 -0.77 12.92
C ARG A 13 -2.81 -0.60 11.64
N SER A 14 -1.91 0.37 11.63
CA SER A 14 -0.90 0.48 10.58
C SER A 14 0.24 -0.49 10.90
N ILE A 15 0.52 -1.43 9.99
CA ILE A 15 1.51 -2.49 10.18
C ILE A 15 2.69 -2.25 9.25
N TYR A 16 3.89 -2.19 9.82
CA TYR A 16 5.15 -2.02 9.07
C TYR A 16 5.99 -3.30 9.03
N ALA A 17 5.78 -4.23 9.97
CA ALA A 17 6.40 -5.55 9.91
C ALA A 17 5.62 -6.43 8.92
N LEU A 18 5.86 -6.21 7.64
CA LEU A 18 5.20 -6.93 6.54
C LEU A 18 6.03 -8.15 6.10
N GLY A 19 5.34 -9.12 5.52
CA GLY A 19 5.95 -10.25 4.81
C GLY A 19 5.40 -10.38 3.40
N ASN A 20 6.03 -11.22 2.59
CA ASN A 20 5.72 -11.39 1.17
C ASN A 20 4.59 -12.40 0.90
N LYS A 21 3.97 -12.95 1.95
CA LYS A 21 2.90 -13.94 1.85
C LYS A 21 1.55 -13.29 2.10
N LEU A 22 0.68 -13.32 1.10
CA LEU A 22 -0.71 -12.90 1.26
C LEU A 22 -1.51 -13.95 2.05
N PRO A 23 -2.48 -13.52 2.88
CA PRO A 23 -3.38 -14.44 3.58
C PRO A 23 -4.45 -15.05 2.65
N LEU A 24 -4.62 -14.48 1.45
CA LEU A 24 -5.58 -14.88 0.42
C LEU A 24 -4.85 -15.00 -0.92
N PRO A 25 -5.39 -15.74 -1.90
CA PRO A 25 -4.90 -15.73 -3.27
C PRO A 25 -4.88 -14.30 -3.85
N GLU A 26 -3.91 -14.00 -4.72
CA GLU A 26 -3.72 -12.67 -5.29
C GLU A 26 -4.96 -12.15 -6.02
N GLU A 27 -5.69 -13.04 -6.71
CA GLU A 27 -6.92 -12.72 -7.43
C GLU A 27 -8.02 -12.27 -6.46
N LYS A 28 -8.11 -12.91 -5.29
CA LYS A 28 -9.08 -12.57 -4.25
C LYS A 28 -8.75 -11.25 -3.58
N VAL A 29 -7.46 -10.96 -3.38
CA VAL A 29 -7.03 -9.64 -2.89
C VAL A 29 -7.37 -8.55 -3.92
N THR A 30 -7.10 -8.81 -5.20
CA THR A 30 -7.42 -7.89 -6.29
C THR A 30 -8.91 -7.61 -6.38
N GLU A 31 -9.75 -8.65 -6.33
CA GLU A 31 -11.21 -8.54 -6.32
C GLU A 31 -11.71 -7.71 -5.14
N LEU A 32 -11.20 -7.99 -3.93
CA LEU A 32 -11.57 -7.27 -2.71
C LEU A 32 -11.24 -5.77 -2.83
N ILE A 33 -10.06 -5.41 -3.32
CA ILE A 33 -9.67 -4.01 -3.49
C ILE A 33 -10.56 -3.33 -4.54
N LYS A 34 -10.85 -4.00 -5.66
CA LYS A 34 -11.73 -3.47 -6.71
C LYS A 34 -13.13 -3.15 -6.19
N VAL A 35 -13.72 -4.05 -5.39
CA VAL A 35 -15.03 -3.83 -4.76
C VAL A 35 -14.94 -2.66 -3.78
N ALA A 36 -13.94 -2.64 -2.90
CA ALA A 36 -13.77 -1.59 -1.91
C ALA A 36 -13.66 -0.19 -2.54
N VAL A 37 -12.89 -0.06 -3.63
CA VAL A 37 -12.75 1.22 -4.36
C VAL A 37 -14.05 1.63 -5.03
N ARG A 38 -14.76 0.68 -5.67
CA ARG A 38 -16.02 0.95 -6.37
C ARG A 38 -17.14 1.41 -5.43
N GLU A 39 -17.26 0.77 -4.28
CA GLU A 39 -18.34 1.04 -3.31
C GLU A 39 -18.02 2.21 -2.37
N SER A 40 -16.78 2.73 -2.40
CA SER A 40 -16.42 3.91 -1.63
C SER A 40 -17.06 5.16 -2.24
N PRO A 41 -17.77 5.98 -1.44
CA PRO A 41 -18.39 7.19 -1.96
C PRO A 41 -17.32 8.19 -2.42
N SER A 42 -17.62 8.91 -3.49
CA SER A 42 -16.78 10.00 -4.00
C SER A 42 -17.60 11.28 -4.09
N SER A 43 -16.95 12.44 -3.95
CA SER A 43 -17.62 13.73 -4.08
C SER A 43 -18.35 13.80 -5.42
N PHE A 44 -19.64 14.13 -5.35
CA PHE A 44 -20.54 14.19 -6.51
C PHE A 44 -20.63 12.88 -7.32
N ASN A 45 -20.29 11.73 -6.72
CA ASN A 45 -20.18 10.44 -7.40
C ASN A 45 -19.27 10.50 -8.66
N SER A 46 -18.24 11.34 -8.62
CA SER A 46 -17.32 11.55 -9.75
C SER A 46 -16.45 10.32 -10.05
N GLN A 47 -16.31 9.41 -9.09
CA GLN A 47 -15.51 8.18 -9.19
C GLN A 47 -14.11 8.46 -9.75
N SER A 48 -13.47 9.52 -9.25
CA SER A 48 -12.17 9.98 -9.72
C SER A 48 -11.00 9.11 -9.24
N SER A 49 -11.14 8.41 -8.12
CA SER A 49 -10.08 7.58 -7.55
C SER A 49 -9.60 6.52 -8.53
N ARG A 50 -8.29 6.47 -8.79
CA ARG A 50 -7.65 5.38 -9.53
C ARG A 50 -6.69 4.65 -8.62
N VAL A 51 -6.58 3.34 -8.83
CA VAL A 51 -5.70 2.48 -8.06
C VAL A 51 -4.87 1.61 -8.98
N LEU A 52 -3.56 1.58 -8.73
CA LEU A 52 -2.63 0.67 -9.39
C LEU A 52 -2.16 -0.38 -8.37
N LEU A 53 -2.38 -1.65 -8.70
CA LEU A 53 -1.94 -2.79 -7.90
C LEU A 53 -0.63 -3.31 -8.46
N LEU A 54 0.41 -3.34 -7.62
CA LEU A 54 1.72 -3.83 -7.98
C LEU A 54 2.07 -5.03 -7.11
N TYR A 55 2.33 -6.17 -7.73
CA TYR A 55 2.78 -7.39 -7.07
C TYR A 55 4.20 -7.76 -7.53
N GLY A 56 4.84 -8.67 -6.80
CA GLY A 56 6.12 -9.29 -7.20
C GLY A 56 7.20 -8.28 -7.62
N GLU A 57 7.67 -8.39 -8.86
CA GLU A 57 8.74 -7.53 -9.39
C GLU A 57 8.32 -6.07 -9.55
N HIS A 58 7.06 -5.80 -9.90
CA HIS A 58 6.56 -4.44 -10.04
C HIS A 58 6.49 -3.70 -8.70
N HIS A 59 6.15 -4.42 -7.63
CA HIS A 59 6.22 -3.90 -6.26
C HIS A 59 7.66 -3.50 -5.89
N LYS A 60 8.63 -4.39 -6.16
CA LYS A 60 10.05 -4.10 -5.90
C LYS A 60 10.54 -2.92 -6.71
N LYS A 61 10.22 -2.89 -8.01
CA LYS A 61 10.61 -1.81 -8.92
C LYS A 61 10.12 -0.44 -8.46
N LEU A 62 8.89 -0.35 -7.95
CA LEU A 62 8.39 0.89 -7.35
C LEU A 62 9.29 1.37 -6.20
N TRP A 63 9.64 0.48 -5.27
CA TRP A 63 10.43 0.88 -4.10
C TRP A 63 11.87 1.24 -4.44
N GLU A 64 12.44 0.68 -5.52
CA GLU A 64 13.70 1.17 -6.08
C GLU A 64 13.55 2.59 -6.64
N ILE A 65 12.50 2.86 -7.43
CA ILE A 65 12.21 4.23 -7.93
C ILE A 65 12.07 5.23 -6.78
N VAL A 66 11.39 4.84 -5.70
CA VAL A 66 11.22 5.69 -4.51
C VAL A 66 12.56 5.99 -3.85
N LYS A 67 13.46 5.00 -3.74
CA LYS A 67 14.81 5.21 -3.18
C LYS A 67 15.62 6.15 -4.07
N ASP A 68 15.62 5.95 -5.38
CA ASP A 68 16.36 6.80 -6.31
C ASP A 68 15.86 8.26 -6.26
N ALA A 69 14.55 8.47 -6.26
CA ALA A 69 13.95 9.79 -6.12
C ALA A 69 14.28 10.43 -4.76
N ALA A 70 14.25 9.66 -3.67
CA ALA A 70 14.60 10.14 -2.34
C ALA A 70 16.08 10.55 -2.25
N LYS A 71 16.98 9.78 -2.87
CA LYS A 71 18.42 10.08 -2.90
C LYS A 71 18.74 11.39 -3.61
N ALA A 72 17.96 11.74 -4.64
CA ALA A 72 18.14 12.99 -5.39
C ALA A 72 17.75 14.25 -4.59
N VAL A 73 16.86 14.12 -3.59
CA VAL A 73 16.28 15.27 -2.87
C VAL A 73 16.75 15.37 -1.42
N LEU A 74 17.10 14.25 -0.79
CA LEU A 74 17.45 14.20 0.63
C LEU A 74 18.96 14.35 0.88
N SER A 75 19.31 14.91 2.05
CA SER A 75 20.68 14.85 2.56
C SER A 75 21.07 13.40 2.89
N ALA A 76 22.37 13.09 2.86
CA ALA A 76 22.88 11.75 3.14
C ALA A 76 22.32 11.09 4.43
N PRO A 77 22.25 11.77 5.59
CA PRO A 77 21.70 11.15 6.79
C PRO A 77 20.17 10.92 6.70
N ALA A 78 19.43 11.82 6.05
CA ALA A 78 17.99 11.66 5.86
C ALA A 78 17.66 10.54 4.86
N PHE A 79 18.49 10.38 3.83
CA PHE A 79 18.39 9.28 2.88
C PHE A 79 18.63 7.93 3.57
N ALA A 80 19.68 7.78 4.38
CA ALA A 80 19.98 6.54 5.08
C ALA A 80 18.81 6.06 5.98
N ALA A 81 18.16 6.99 6.69
CA ALA A 81 16.98 6.68 7.50
C ALA A 81 15.78 6.24 6.62
N THR A 82 15.59 6.89 5.48
CA THR A 82 14.52 6.57 4.52
C THR A 82 14.74 5.21 3.87
N GLU A 83 15.94 4.94 3.40
CA GLU A 83 16.34 3.67 2.81
C GLU A 83 16.14 2.52 3.80
N GLN A 84 16.57 2.69 5.06
CA GLN A 84 16.38 1.69 6.10
C GLN A 84 14.89 1.39 6.32
N LYS A 85 14.03 2.42 6.30
CA LYS A 85 12.58 2.27 6.43
C LYS A 85 11.98 1.53 5.23
N VAL A 86 12.39 1.87 4.01
CA VAL A 86 11.92 1.17 2.80
C VAL A 86 12.29 -0.31 2.85
N ASN A 87 13.56 -0.61 3.12
CA ASN A 87 14.07 -1.98 3.11
C ASN A 87 13.47 -2.85 4.23
N LYS A 88 13.18 -2.28 5.41
CA LYS A 88 12.64 -3.03 6.55
C LYS A 88 11.12 -3.11 6.57
N SER A 89 10.42 -2.12 6.04
CA SER A 89 8.98 -1.98 6.27
C SER A 89 8.12 -2.15 5.02
N PHE A 90 8.63 -1.77 3.85
CA PHE A 90 7.81 -1.68 2.64
C PHE A 90 8.17 -2.73 1.60
N LEU A 91 9.46 -2.86 1.29
CA LEU A 91 10.00 -3.84 0.34
C LEU A 91 9.71 -5.31 0.70
N PRO A 92 9.62 -5.70 2.00
CA PRO A 92 9.25 -7.07 2.36
C PRO A 92 7.78 -7.41 2.09
N GLY A 93 6.93 -6.43 1.78
CA GLY A 93 5.51 -6.65 1.51
C GLY A 93 5.27 -7.48 0.24
N ALA A 94 4.09 -8.12 0.17
CA ALA A 94 3.69 -8.90 -0.99
C ALA A 94 3.31 -8.03 -2.21
N GLY A 95 2.93 -6.77 -1.98
CA GLY A 95 2.49 -5.85 -3.03
C GLY A 95 2.25 -4.43 -2.51
N THR A 96 2.04 -3.51 -3.44
CA THR A 96 1.70 -2.10 -3.16
C THR A 96 0.38 -1.73 -3.84
N VAL A 97 -0.43 -0.94 -3.12
CA VAL A 97 -1.62 -0.26 -3.65
C VAL A 97 -1.29 1.22 -3.77
N LEU A 98 -1.21 1.74 -4.99
CA LEU A 98 -0.97 3.16 -5.27
C LEU A 98 -2.27 3.86 -5.65
N PHE A 99 -2.50 5.03 -5.07
CA PHE A 99 -3.64 5.90 -5.40
C PHE A 99 -3.15 7.12 -6.17
N TYR A 100 -3.88 7.51 -7.22
CA TYR A 100 -3.62 8.71 -8.02
C TYR A 100 -4.91 9.28 -8.64
#